data_AF-A0A7X7ZU72-F1
#
_entry.id   AF-A0A7X7ZU72-F1
#
_cell.length_a   1.000
_cell.length_b   1.000
_cell.length_c   1.000
_cell.angle_alpha   90.00
_cell.angle_beta   90.00
_cell.angle_gamma   90.00
#
_symmetry.space_group_name_H-M   'P 1'
#
loop_
_entity.id
_entity.type
_entity.pdbx_description
1 polymer ?
#
loop_
_entity_poly.entity_id
_entity_poly.type
_entity_poly.pdbx_seq_one_letter_code
_entity_poly.pdbx_strand_id
1 'polypeptide(L)'
;ESGRKGSQDHGGQKEDKQKEEEKWKEVDKIINDLHYLWNDLMPEITKKGADMKLSDAFAGSLNSLTTKAGSRDRDKVMAAANRLYSHIPDLFSLYRLKMSPELKRMVYYTRNIVLGSEKDAWEQTGKDMESLEKSWSLLRNTLEEEQKKIGDKLDLSIYELKKVVSEKNGQLAVIKGRIVLNNISGLAESYEKKI
;
A
#
# COMPACT_ATOMS: atom_id res chain seq x y z
N GLU A 1 -18.20 60.58 -12.13
CA GLU A 1 -18.54 59.18 -12.45
C GLU A 1 -17.65 58.25 -11.66
N SER A 2 -18.24 57.36 -10.87
CA SER A 2 -17.50 56.39 -10.07
C SER A 2 -18.22 55.05 -10.14
N GLY A 3 -17.44 53.99 -10.36
CA GLY A 3 -17.80 52.64 -9.96
C GLY A 3 -18.01 51.66 -11.11
N ARG A 4 -16.97 50.84 -11.38
CA ARG A 4 -17.11 49.39 -11.46
C ARG A 4 -15.74 48.70 -11.44
N LYS A 5 -15.40 48.15 -10.28
CA LYS A 5 -14.48 47.02 -10.11
C LYS A 5 -15.25 45.99 -9.30
N GLY A 6 -15.23 44.73 -9.73
CA GLY A 6 -15.56 43.61 -8.85
C GLY A 6 -16.18 42.40 -9.54
N SER A 7 -15.44 41.29 -9.42
CA SER A 7 -15.95 39.93 -9.22
C SER A 7 -16.12 39.04 -10.46
N GLN A 8 -15.04 38.34 -10.81
CA GLN A 8 -15.08 37.00 -11.41
C GLN A 8 -13.86 36.18 -10.91
N ASP A 9 -13.98 35.53 -9.75
CA ASP A 9 -13.06 34.44 -9.35
C ASP A 9 -13.64 33.50 -8.25
N HIS A 10 -14.93 33.13 -8.33
CA HIS A 10 -15.59 32.31 -7.28
C HIS A 10 -16.14 30.96 -7.76
N GLY A 11 -15.89 30.57 -9.02
CA GLY A 11 -16.38 29.31 -9.61
C GLY A 11 -15.49 28.09 -9.33
N GLY A 12 -14.19 28.18 -9.65
CA GLY A 12 -13.28 27.02 -9.59
C GLY A 12 -13.03 26.46 -8.17
N GLN A 13 -13.06 27.33 -7.16
CA GLN A 13 -12.78 26.92 -5.77
C GLN A 13 -13.90 26.09 -5.12
N LYS A 14 -15.13 26.14 -5.66
CA LYS A 14 -16.26 25.33 -5.17
C LYS A 14 -16.26 23.94 -5.80
N GLU A 15 -15.93 23.82 -7.08
CA GLU A 15 -15.86 22.53 -7.78
C GLU A 15 -14.75 21.63 -7.24
N ASP A 16 -13.56 22.19 -6.95
CA ASP A 16 -12.45 21.39 -6.41
C ASP A 16 -12.74 20.86 -4.99
N LYS A 17 -13.37 21.68 -4.14
CA LYS A 17 -13.81 21.24 -2.80
C LYS A 17 -14.87 20.15 -2.87
N GLN A 18 -15.80 20.25 -3.81
CA GLN A 18 -16.84 19.23 -3.99
C GLN A 18 -16.24 17.89 -4.45
N LYS A 19 -15.30 17.93 -5.42
CA LYS A 19 -14.57 16.72 -5.87
C LYS A 19 -13.74 16.10 -4.76
N GLU A 20 -13.13 16.90 -3.89
CA GLU A 20 -12.39 16.40 -2.74
C GLU A 20 -13.32 15.74 -1.72
N GLU A 21 -14.48 16.32 -1.44
CA GLU A 21 -15.50 15.74 -0.56
C GLU A 21 -16.04 14.40 -1.08
N GLU A 22 -16.28 14.29 -2.39
CA GLU A 22 -16.69 13.04 -3.03
C GLU A 22 -15.65 11.93 -2.86
N LYS A 23 -14.36 12.24 -3.00
CA LYS A 23 -13.27 11.28 -2.74
C LYS A 23 -13.26 10.81 -1.29
N TRP A 24 -13.51 11.72 -0.34
CA TRP A 24 -13.56 11.35 1.08
C TRP A 24 -14.78 10.49 1.43
N LYS A 25 -15.93 10.73 0.78
CA LYS A 25 -17.11 9.83 0.90
C LYS A 25 -16.80 8.42 0.39
N GLU A 26 -16.05 8.31 -0.70
CA GLU A 26 -15.59 7.01 -1.21
C GLU A 26 -14.65 6.32 -0.22
N VAL A 27 -13.69 7.04 0.37
CA VAL A 27 -12.80 6.51 1.41
C VAL A 27 -13.59 6.00 2.61
N ASP A 28 -14.57 6.76 3.10
CA ASP A 28 -15.42 6.34 4.22
C ASP A 28 -16.22 5.08 3.88
N LYS A 29 -16.77 5.02 2.66
CA LYS A 29 -17.49 3.85 2.19
C LYS A 29 -16.59 2.61 2.17
N ILE A 30 -15.39 2.71 1.60
CA ILE A 30 -14.42 1.61 1.57
C ILE A 30 -14.07 1.15 2.99
N ILE A 31 -13.85 2.07 3.93
CA ILE A 31 -13.54 1.71 5.32
C ILE A 31 -14.70 0.97 5.97
N ASN A 32 -15.95 1.41 5.76
CA ASN A 32 -17.13 0.71 6.26
C ASN A 32 -17.25 -0.69 5.64
N ASP A 33 -17.06 -0.83 4.33
CA ASP A 33 -17.09 -2.11 3.64
C ASP A 33 -16.01 -3.07 4.19
N LEU A 34 -14.82 -2.56 4.53
CA LEU A 34 -13.76 -3.35 5.15
C LEU A 34 -14.15 -3.90 6.54
N HIS A 35 -14.94 -3.18 7.34
CA HIS A 35 -15.44 -3.71 8.62
C HIS A 35 -16.40 -4.88 8.43
N TYR A 36 -17.31 -4.80 7.46
CA TYR A 36 -18.20 -5.92 7.14
C TYR A 36 -17.42 -7.12 6.61
N LEU A 37 -16.50 -6.91 5.65
CA LEU A 37 -15.64 -7.97 5.14
C LEU A 37 -14.79 -8.62 6.24
N TRP A 38 -14.31 -7.83 7.19
CA TRP A 38 -13.56 -8.35 8.33
C TRP A 38 -14.42 -9.21 9.26
N ASN A 39 -15.64 -8.77 9.56
CA ASN A 39 -16.60 -9.54 10.35
C ASN A 39 -16.90 -10.91 9.71
N ASP A 40 -17.01 -10.94 8.39
CA ASP A 40 -17.27 -12.17 7.64
C ASP A 40 -16.03 -13.08 7.54
N LEU A 41 -14.84 -12.48 7.41
CA LEU A 41 -13.57 -13.19 7.30
C LEU A 41 -13.12 -13.82 8.63
N MET A 42 -13.40 -13.17 9.77
CA MET A 42 -12.88 -13.56 11.07
C MET A 42 -13.22 -15.03 11.45
N PRO A 43 -14.47 -15.50 11.34
CA PRO A 43 -14.78 -16.91 11.59
C PRO A 43 -14.03 -17.88 10.67
N GLU A 44 -13.76 -17.47 9.43
CA GLU A 44 -13.05 -18.30 8.45
C GLU A 44 -11.57 -18.49 8.84
N ILE A 45 -10.88 -17.39 9.15
CA ILE A 45 -9.46 -17.44 9.53
C ILE A 45 -9.27 -18.13 10.89
N THR A 46 -10.22 -18.00 11.82
CA THR A 46 -10.20 -18.74 13.09
C THR A 46 -10.30 -20.24 12.84
N LYS A 47 -11.19 -20.70 11.93
CA LYS A 47 -11.25 -22.12 11.53
C LYS A 47 -9.96 -22.61 10.88
N LYS A 48 -9.19 -21.72 10.24
CA LYS A 48 -7.87 -22.01 9.65
C LYS A 48 -6.72 -21.91 10.67
N GLY A 49 -7.01 -21.63 11.94
CA GLY A 49 -6.03 -21.61 13.01
C GLY A 49 -5.30 -20.28 13.19
N ALA A 50 -5.87 -19.17 12.72
CA ALA A 50 -5.35 -17.84 13.06
C ALA A 50 -5.32 -17.63 14.58
N ASP A 51 -4.17 -17.19 15.11
CA ASP A 51 -4.10 -16.74 16.50
C ASP A 51 -4.92 -15.45 16.67
N MET A 52 -5.57 -15.32 17.83
CA MET A 52 -6.32 -14.13 18.22
C MET A 52 -5.44 -12.88 18.15
N LYS A 53 -4.13 -12.98 18.40
CA LYS A 53 -3.20 -11.85 18.24
C LYS A 53 -3.20 -11.25 16.84
N LEU A 54 -3.23 -12.08 15.80
CA LEU A 54 -3.27 -11.60 14.40
C LEU A 54 -4.62 -10.93 14.11
N SER A 55 -5.70 -11.54 14.60
CA SER A 55 -7.06 -11.00 14.45
C SER A 55 -7.21 -9.64 15.14
N ASP A 56 -6.73 -9.52 16.37
CA ASP A 56 -6.74 -8.29 17.15
C ASP A 56 -5.86 -7.20 16.52
N ALA A 57 -4.69 -7.58 15.97
CA ALA A 57 -3.78 -6.65 15.30
C ALA A 57 -4.40 -6.05 14.02
N PHE A 58 -5.07 -6.88 13.22
CA PHE A 58 -5.81 -6.43 12.04
C PHE A 58 -6.97 -5.51 12.45
N ALA A 59 -7.83 -5.96 13.37
CA ALA A 59 -8.98 -5.19 13.86
C ALA A 59 -8.56 -3.84 14.46
N GLY A 60 -7.52 -3.82 15.29
CA GLY A 60 -6.97 -2.60 15.87
C GLY A 60 -6.42 -1.64 14.81
N SER A 61 -5.82 -2.16 13.74
CA SER A 61 -5.31 -1.33 12.63
C SER A 61 -6.45 -0.77 11.77
N LEU A 62 -7.55 -1.52 11.59
CA LEU A 62 -8.75 -1.06 10.87
C LEU A 62 -9.49 0.03 11.67
N ASN A 63 -9.59 -0.12 12.99
CA ASN A 63 -10.11 0.92 13.89
C ASN A 63 -9.24 2.19 13.85
N SER A 64 -7.91 2.01 13.79
CA SER A 64 -6.97 3.13 13.63
C SER A 64 -7.18 3.86 12.30
N LEU A 65 -7.33 3.12 11.18
CA LEU A 65 -7.64 3.69 9.87
C LEU A 65 -8.94 4.50 9.91
N THR A 66 -9.99 3.97 10.52
CA THR A 66 -11.29 4.65 10.68
C THR A 66 -11.12 5.99 11.42
N THR A 67 -10.36 5.97 12.52
CA THR A 67 -10.08 7.18 13.32
C THR A 67 -9.27 8.21 12.54
N LYS A 68 -8.25 7.77 11.79
CA LYS A 68 -7.41 8.67 10.97
C LYS A 68 -8.18 9.24 9.77
N ALA A 69 -9.10 8.50 9.17
CA ALA A 69 -9.94 8.97 8.07
C ALA A 69 -10.80 10.17 8.46
N GLY A 70 -11.27 10.23 9.71
CA GLY A 70 -12.00 11.38 10.25
C GLY A 70 -11.19 12.69 10.25
N SER A 71 -9.86 12.63 10.20
CA SER A 71 -9.02 13.83 10.13
C SER A 71 -8.90 14.44 8.74
N ARG A 72 -9.34 13.73 7.69
CA ARG A 72 -9.20 14.14 6.27
C ARG A 72 -7.76 14.52 5.87
N ASP A 73 -6.79 13.96 6.59
CA ASP A 73 -5.36 14.14 6.33
C ASP A 73 -4.87 12.96 5.49
N ARG A 74 -4.53 13.23 4.23
CA ARG A 74 -4.10 12.23 3.26
C ARG A 74 -2.93 11.39 3.78
N ASP A 75 -1.93 12.01 4.39
CA ASP A 75 -0.70 11.33 4.80
C ASP A 75 -0.93 10.42 6.01
N LYS A 76 -1.78 10.86 6.94
CA LYS A 76 -2.20 10.02 8.07
C LYS A 76 -3.03 8.83 7.60
N VAL A 77 -3.93 9.04 6.64
CA VAL A 77 -4.80 7.99 6.12
C VAL A 77 -4.01 6.98 5.30
N MET A 78 -3.10 7.42 4.42
CA MET A 78 -2.24 6.54 3.65
C MET A 78 -1.33 5.69 4.55
N ALA A 79 -0.74 6.28 5.60
CA ALA A 79 0.06 5.53 6.56
C ALA A 79 -0.78 4.50 7.34
N ALA A 80 -1.98 4.86 7.79
CA ALA A 80 -2.87 3.95 8.50
C ALA A 80 -3.38 2.81 7.60
N ALA A 81 -3.67 3.11 6.33
CA ALA A 81 -4.08 2.10 5.35
C ALA A 81 -2.94 1.12 5.04
N ASN A 82 -1.70 1.60 4.92
CA ASN A 82 -0.56 0.70 4.72
C ASN A 82 -0.28 -0.16 5.96
N ARG A 83 -0.49 0.38 7.17
CA ARG A 83 -0.41 -0.38 8.42
C ARG A 83 -1.50 -1.45 8.53
N LEU A 84 -2.72 -1.18 8.08
CA LEU A 84 -3.74 -2.23 7.98
C LEU A 84 -3.30 -3.33 7.01
N TYR A 85 -2.75 -2.93 5.85
CA TYR A 85 -2.27 -3.85 4.83
C TYR A 85 -1.09 -4.71 5.30
N SER A 86 -0.30 -4.29 6.29
CA SER A 86 0.87 -5.05 6.78
C SER A 86 0.52 -6.43 7.33
N HIS A 87 -0.74 -6.64 7.72
CA HIS A 87 -1.25 -7.91 8.26
C HIS A 87 -1.74 -8.87 7.17
N ILE A 88 -1.94 -8.37 5.95
CA ILE A 88 -2.43 -9.17 4.82
C ILE A 88 -1.51 -10.36 4.49
N PRO A 89 -0.16 -10.24 4.47
CA PRO A 89 0.70 -11.39 4.21
C PRO A 89 0.48 -12.55 5.20
N ASP A 90 0.31 -12.24 6.48
CA ASP A 90 0.14 -13.28 7.51
C ASP A 90 -1.25 -13.93 7.42
N LEU A 91 -2.29 -13.15 7.12
CA LEU A 91 -3.63 -13.69 6.81
C LEU A 91 -3.61 -14.55 5.55
N PHE A 92 -2.92 -14.10 4.49
CA PHE A 92 -2.80 -14.81 3.22
C PHE A 92 -2.10 -16.17 3.38
N SER A 93 -1.16 -16.26 4.33
CA SER A 93 -0.42 -17.49 4.64
C SER A 93 -1.33 -18.63 5.13
N LEU A 94 -2.52 -18.33 5.64
CA LEU A 94 -3.50 -19.32 6.12
C LEU A 94 -4.15 -20.13 4.98
N TYR A 95 -4.09 -19.63 3.75
CA TYR A 95 -4.87 -20.16 2.62
C TYR A 95 -4.10 -21.16 1.74
N ARG A 96 -2.83 -21.48 2.06
CA ARG A 96 -1.97 -22.41 1.29
C ARG A 96 -2.02 -22.17 -0.23
N LEU A 97 -1.89 -20.92 -0.63
CA LEU A 97 -2.01 -20.50 -2.03
C LEU A 97 -0.69 -20.73 -2.79
N LYS A 98 -0.78 -20.85 -4.11
CA LYS A 98 0.40 -20.95 -4.98
C LYS A 98 1.25 -19.67 -4.93
N MET A 99 0.59 -18.52 -4.85
CA MET A 99 1.27 -17.24 -4.70
C MET A 99 1.84 -17.12 -3.27
N SER A 100 3.13 -16.81 -3.17
CA SER A 100 3.77 -16.63 -1.87
C SER A 100 3.27 -15.35 -1.17
N PRO A 101 3.02 -15.40 0.16
CA PRO A 101 2.71 -14.23 0.97
C PRO A 101 3.75 -13.11 0.90
N GLU A 102 5.01 -13.46 0.58
CA GLU A 102 6.09 -12.48 0.42
C GLU A 102 5.78 -11.45 -0.65
N LEU A 103 5.02 -11.80 -1.69
CA LEU A 103 4.59 -10.82 -2.70
C LEU A 103 3.74 -9.70 -2.07
N LYS A 104 2.83 -10.05 -1.14
CA LYS A 104 2.05 -9.06 -0.40
C LYS A 104 2.94 -8.28 0.57
N ARG A 105 3.93 -8.94 1.20
CA ARG A 105 4.88 -8.31 2.12
C ARG A 105 5.74 -7.25 1.40
N MET A 106 6.15 -7.52 0.16
CA MET A 106 6.87 -6.56 -0.68
C MET A 106 6.03 -5.30 -0.96
N VAL A 107 4.72 -5.43 -1.26
CA VAL A 107 3.84 -4.27 -1.46
C VAL A 107 3.84 -3.34 -0.23
N TYR A 108 3.76 -3.92 0.97
CA TYR A 108 3.80 -3.17 2.22
C TYR A 108 5.09 -2.37 2.37
N TYR A 109 6.25 -3.03 2.22
CA TYR A 109 7.55 -2.37 2.37
C TYR A 109 7.78 -1.32 1.28
N THR A 110 7.42 -1.59 0.02
CA THR A 110 7.55 -0.59 -1.05
C THR A 110 6.70 0.64 -0.78
N ARG A 111 5.47 0.48 -0.26
CA ARG A 111 4.63 1.62 0.15
C ARG A 111 5.22 2.39 1.33
N ASN A 112 5.79 1.71 2.32
CA ASN A 112 6.50 2.38 3.42
C ASN A 112 7.69 3.19 2.91
N ILE A 113 8.48 2.66 1.96
CA ILE A 113 9.60 3.38 1.35
C ILE A 113 9.10 4.66 0.69
N VAL A 114 8.02 4.58 -0.11
CA VAL A 114 7.42 5.75 -0.77
C VAL A 114 6.96 6.79 0.26
N LEU A 115 6.17 6.37 1.26
CA LEU A 115 5.63 7.27 2.29
C LEU A 115 6.72 7.85 3.20
N GLY A 116 7.76 7.08 3.50
CA GLY A 116 8.91 7.50 4.30
C GLY A 116 9.79 8.49 3.55
N SER A 117 10.01 8.27 2.26
CA SER A 117 10.75 9.18 1.38
C SER A 117 10.05 10.52 1.17
N GLU A 118 8.71 10.56 1.15
CA GLU A 118 7.94 11.83 1.12
C GLU A 118 8.09 12.63 2.42
N LYS A 119 8.49 11.99 3.52
CA LYS A 119 8.62 12.58 4.87
C LYS A 119 10.07 12.69 5.35
N ASP A 120 11.04 12.46 4.47
CA ASP A 120 12.48 12.43 4.79
C ASP A 120 12.86 11.46 5.93
N ALA A 121 12.07 10.41 6.14
CA ALA A 121 12.25 9.42 7.21
C ALA A 121 13.31 8.35 6.86
N TRP A 122 14.49 8.79 6.42
CA TRP A 122 15.49 7.95 5.73
C TRP A 122 16.01 6.75 6.53
N GLU A 123 16.08 6.84 7.86
CA GLU A 123 16.48 5.70 8.70
C GLU A 123 15.46 4.55 8.58
N GLN A 124 14.17 4.88 8.68
CA GLN A 124 13.10 3.89 8.57
C GLN A 124 12.97 3.39 7.12
N THR A 125 13.06 4.29 6.14
CA THR A 125 13.09 3.94 4.71
C THR A 125 14.21 2.95 4.39
N GLY A 126 15.40 3.10 4.99
CA GLY A 126 16.50 2.14 4.86
C GLY A 126 16.16 0.74 5.40
N LYS A 127 15.54 0.67 6.59
CA LYS A 127 15.08 -0.61 7.18
C LYS A 127 13.99 -1.28 6.34
N ASP A 128 13.06 -0.49 5.79
CA ASP A 128 12.04 -1.00 4.89
C ASP A 128 12.64 -1.49 3.57
N MET A 129 13.69 -0.83 3.05
CA MET A 129 14.45 -1.29 1.87
C MET A 129 15.14 -2.63 2.11
N GLU A 130 15.82 -2.80 3.24
CA GLU A 130 16.42 -4.09 3.60
C GLU A 130 15.36 -5.20 3.72
N SER A 131 14.20 -4.87 4.26
CA SER A 131 13.09 -5.82 4.41
C SER A 131 12.48 -6.20 3.07
N LEU A 132 12.34 -5.24 2.15
CA LEU A 132 11.94 -5.48 0.77
C LEU A 132 12.92 -6.42 0.05
N GLU A 133 14.23 -6.20 0.18
CA GLU A 133 15.26 -7.08 -0.42
C GLU A 133 15.19 -8.50 0.14
N LYS A 134 14.98 -8.65 1.46
CA LYS A 134 14.82 -9.97 2.10
C LYS A 134 13.60 -10.70 1.58
N SER A 135 12.44 -10.06 1.54
CA SER A 135 11.22 -10.64 0.99
C SER A 135 11.37 -11.02 -0.49
N TRP A 136 12.03 -10.16 -1.27
CA TRP A 136 12.30 -10.46 -2.68
C TRP A 136 13.21 -11.68 -2.85
N SER A 137 14.29 -11.78 -2.07
CA SER A 137 15.20 -12.93 -2.10
C SER A 137 14.47 -14.25 -1.83
N LEU A 138 13.58 -14.26 -0.83
CA LEU A 138 12.76 -15.43 -0.51
C LEU A 138 11.82 -15.79 -1.67
N LEU A 139 11.13 -14.81 -2.24
CA LEU A 139 10.19 -15.01 -3.35
C LEU A 139 10.89 -15.45 -4.64
N ARG A 140 12.00 -14.81 -5.00
CA ARG A 140 12.72 -15.00 -6.27
C ARG A 140 13.10 -16.47 -6.50
N ASN A 141 13.48 -17.16 -5.43
CA ASN A 141 13.88 -18.57 -5.49
C ASN A 141 12.70 -19.53 -5.76
N THR A 142 11.46 -19.04 -5.72
CA THR A 142 10.24 -19.83 -5.95
C THR A 142 9.63 -19.58 -7.33
N LEU A 143 10.23 -18.71 -8.15
CA LEU A 143 9.69 -18.35 -9.46
C LEU A 143 9.80 -19.49 -10.47
N GLU A 144 8.74 -19.68 -11.24
CA GLU A 144 8.70 -20.61 -12.38
C GLU A 144 9.24 -19.94 -13.65
N GLU A 145 9.56 -20.73 -14.69
CA GLU A 145 10.21 -20.25 -15.92
C GLU A 145 9.49 -19.06 -16.57
N GLU A 146 8.16 -19.17 -16.68
CA GLU A 146 7.28 -18.13 -17.23
C GLU A 146 7.30 -16.81 -16.43
N GLN A 147 7.73 -16.85 -15.17
CA GLN A 147 7.79 -15.70 -14.26
C GLN A 147 9.19 -15.07 -14.24
N LYS A 148 10.21 -15.73 -14.78
CA LYS A 148 11.60 -15.22 -14.75
C LYS A 148 11.72 -13.84 -15.38
N LYS A 149 11.09 -13.61 -16.54
CA LYS A 149 11.16 -12.31 -17.24
C LYS A 149 10.63 -11.15 -16.39
N ILE A 150 9.54 -11.35 -15.65
CA ILE A 150 9.02 -10.31 -14.75
C ILE A 150 9.82 -10.24 -13.46
N GLY A 151 10.35 -11.37 -12.99
CA GLY A 151 11.27 -11.42 -11.86
C GLY A 151 12.54 -10.61 -12.10
N ASP A 152 13.16 -10.71 -13.28
CA ASP A 152 14.36 -9.94 -13.64
C ASP A 152 14.06 -8.44 -13.69
N LYS A 153 12.89 -8.04 -14.21
CA LYS A 153 12.45 -6.63 -14.17
C LYS A 153 12.27 -6.14 -12.73
N LEU A 154 11.68 -6.98 -11.87
CA LEU A 154 11.46 -6.64 -10.47
C LEU A 154 12.81 -6.48 -9.75
N ASP A 155 13.76 -7.39 -9.96
CA ASP A 155 15.12 -7.34 -9.42
C ASP A 155 15.83 -6.02 -9.74
N LEU A 156 15.85 -5.63 -11.02
CA LEU A 156 16.46 -4.39 -11.46
C LEU A 156 15.72 -3.16 -10.91
N SER A 157 14.39 -3.20 -10.82
CA SER A 157 13.63 -2.08 -10.25
C SER A 157 13.86 -1.90 -8.75
N ILE A 158 14.06 -2.99 -8.00
CA ILE A 158 14.40 -2.96 -6.56
C ILE A 158 15.81 -2.40 -6.38
N TYR A 159 16.77 -2.81 -7.22
CA TYR A 159 18.12 -2.24 -7.24
C TYR A 159 18.10 -0.72 -7.47
N GLU A 160 17.35 -0.27 -8.48
CA GLU A 160 17.21 1.15 -8.80
C GLU A 160 16.54 1.94 -7.67
N LEU A 161 15.53 1.37 -7.00
CA LEU A 161 14.90 1.97 -5.83
C LEU A 161 15.90 2.12 -4.68
N LYS A 162 16.69 1.08 -4.39
CA LYS A 162 17.70 1.11 -3.33
C LYS A 162 18.74 2.21 -3.54
N LYS A 163 19.18 2.39 -4.79
CA LYS A 163 20.14 3.44 -5.15
C LYS A 163 19.59 4.83 -4.79
N VAL A 164 18.36 5.14 -5.23
CA VAL A 164 17.77 6.47 -4.98
C VAL A 164 17.38 6.69 -3.50
N VAL A 165 17.10 5.61 -2.76
CA VAL A 165 16.94 5.66 -1.29
C VAL A 165 18.26 6.01 -0.59
N SER A 166 19.37 5.43 -1.05
CA SER A 166 20.71 5.71 -0.50
C SER A 166 21.17 7.14 -0.83
N GLU A 167 20.77 7.66 -1.98
CA GLU A 167 20.95 9.05 -2.39
C GLU A 167 20.00 10.02 -1.67
N LYS A 168 19.04 9.51 -0.88
CA LYS A 168 17.99 10.30 -0.20
C LYS A 168 17.19 11.18 -1.17
N ASN A 169 16.96 10.69 -2.38
CA ASN A 169 16.21 11.42 -3.39
C ASN A 169 14.71 11.08 -3.31
N GLY A 170 13.95 11.91 -2.59
CA GLY A 170 12.51 11.68 -2.35
C GLY A 170 11.69 11.53 -3.63
N GLN A 171 11.85 12.45 -4.58
CA GLN A 171 11.10 12.42 -5.84
C GLN A 171 11.40 11.16 -6.65
N LEU A 172 12.68 10.78 -6.79
CA LEU A 172 13.06 9.56 -7.51
C LEU A 172 12.63 8.31 -6.75
N ALA A 173 12.69 8.29 -5.42
CA ALA A 173 12.22 7.17 -4.61
C ALA A 173 10.72 6.91 -4.80
N VAL A 174 9.90 7.97 -4.89
CA VAL A 174 8.46 7.83 -5.20
C VAL A 174 8.24 7.22 -6.59
N ILE A 175 8.97 7.71 -7.61
CA ILE A 175 8.83 7.21 -8.99
C ILE A 175 9.27 5.74 -9.08
N LYS A 176 10.46 5.42 -8.56
CA LYS A 176 11.02 4.07 -8.60
C LYS A 176 10.21 3.10 -7.74
N GLY A 177 9.66 3.55 -6.61
CA GLY A 177 8.74 2.78 -5.78
C GLY A 177 7.47 2.39 -6.51
N ARG A 178 6.87 3.29 -7.32
CA ARG A 178 5.72 2.96 -8.17
C ARG A 178 6.06 1.93 -9.26
N ILE A 179 7.26 2.01 -9.84
CA ILE A 179 7.73 1.01 -10.81
C ILE A 179 7.84 -0.38 -10.15
N VAL A 180 8.42 -0.44 -8.95
CA VAL A 180 8.47 -1.69 -8.17
C VAL A 180 7.05 -2.22 -7.89
N LEU A 181 6.11 -1.38 -7.45
CA LEU A 181 4.72 -1.78 -7.24
C LEU A 181 4.05 -2.33 -8.51
N ASN A 182 4.28 -1.71 -9.66
CA ASN A 182 3.74 -2.17 -10.93
C ASN A 182 4.32 -3.54 -11.33
N ASN A 183 5.62 -3.75 -11.13
CA ASN A 183 6.26 -5.05 -11.38
C ASN A 183 5.76 -6.13 -10.41
N ILE A 184 5.53 -5.79 -9.13
CA ILE A 184 4.90 -6.70 -8.15
C ILE A 184 3.48 -7.09 -8.62
N SER A 185 2.69 -6.12 -9.13
CA SER A 185 1.33 -6.38 -9.65
C SER A 185 1.36 -7.35 -10.83
N GLY A 186 2.24 -7.11 -11.82
CA GLY A 186 2.34 -8.01 -12.97
C GLY A 186 2.81 -9.41 -12.56
N LEU A 187 3.66 -9.53 -11.53
CA LEU A 187 4.06 -10.83 -10.99
C LEU A 187 2.86 -11.51 -10.29
N ALA A 188 2.03 -10.77 -9.55
CA ALA A 188 0.80 -11.29 -8.97
C ALA A 188 -0.14 -11.86 -10.02
N GLU A 189 -0.40 -11.11 -11.09
CA GLU A 189 -1.26 -11.52 -12.22
C GLU A 189 -0.75 -12.80 -12.91
N SER A 190 0.57 -13.04 -12.90
CA SER A 190 1.14 -14.27 -13.45
C SER A 190 0.73 -15.52 -12.67
N TYR A 191 0.43 -15.39 -11.36
CA TYR A 191 -0.08 -16.50 -10.55
C TYR A 191 -1.58 -16.74 -10.77
N GLU A 192 -2.35 -15.71 -11.11
CA GLU A 192 -3.81 -15.78 -11.29
C GLU A 192 -4.20 -16.43 -12.62
N LYS A 193 -3.37 -16.29 -13.67
CA LYS A 193 -3.57 -16.95 -14.98
C LYS A 193 -3.48 -18.49 -14.94
N LYS A 194 -3.24 -19.07 -13.76
CA LYS A 194 -3.14 -20.52 -13.53
C LYS A 194 -4.35 -21.12 -12.80
N ILE A 195 -5.37 -20.32 -12.48
CA ILE A 195 -6.68 -20.78 -11.99
C ILE A 195 -7.66 -20.78 -13.16
#